data_AF-A0AA36IXA3-F1
#
_entry.id   AF-A0AA36IXA3-F1
#
_cell.length_a   1.000
_cell.length_b   1.000
_cell.length_c   1.000
_cell.angle_alpha   90.00
_cell.angle_beta   90.00
_cell.angle_gamma   90.00
#
_symmetry.space_group_name_H-M   'P 1'
#
loop_
_entity.id
_entity.type
_entity.pdbx_description
1 polymer ?
#
loop_
_entity_poly.entity_id
_entity_poly.type
_entity_poly.pdbx_seq_one_letter_code
_entity_poly.pdbx_strand_id
1 'polypeptide(L)'
;MDDGEKDEYEEKWDEETEEAENDVAGLSMSFLTVQALRFWISGILPNQEGIEPWEQAISHTTRQCHWLMGSGLVFFVLSLAVLNAERFVHEPSERVERMIEIMNNYFTFGLAWCLFYGVRWAISATHFTQENALLMVAIALFLSAVSFLFIFVLDKVEDNHLFGEDSEIAEGATEKMITGLGILIGFSWEQSFDTAVDVVSEGLRADCPPTISKMIMSICLVLIVFPAWRIFILPIEKELSEETTEAGAQKAVLKQYAQQHFELFLQHGTDEGDLDRAHLLMKSHRRKAHGLPGPARNPALKHLMVTASGIQEVDAPEEHTKDKNKKKKSVSHKADLSVSLLG
;
A
#
# COMPACT_ATOMS: atom_id res chain seq x y z
N MET A 1 28.01 17.16 8.55
CA MET A 1 29.08 16.90 9.53
C MET A 1 28.48 15.81 10.38
N ASP A 2 29.01 14.60 10.24
CA ASP A 2 28.59 13.40 10.97
C ASP A 2 28.91 13.62 12.45
N ASP A 3 27.88 13.68 13.30
CA ASP A 3 28.00 13.88 14.75
C ASP A 3 28.14 12.56 15.51
N GLY A 4 28.14 11.43 14.80
CA GLY A 4 28.36 10.09 15.35
C GLY A 4 27.16 9.52 16.12
N GLU A 5 26.00 10.21 16.12
CA GLU A 5 24.75 9.71 16.66
C GLU A 5 23.73 9.59 15.52
N LYS A 6 23.22 8.38 15.26
CA LYS A 6 22.14 8.21 14.27
C LYS A 6 20.90 8.95 14.76
N ASP A 7 20.48 9.98 14.02
CA ASP A 7 19.20 10.62 14.24
C ASP A 7 18.06 9.82 13.57
N GLU A 8 16.82 10.17 13.89
CA GLU A 8 15.62 9.49 13.34
C GLU A 8 15.54 9.59 11.81
N TYR A 9 16.10 10.65 11.21
CA TYR A 9 16.12 10.80 9.75
C TYR A 9 17.18 9.92 9.10
N GLU A 10 18.33 9.74 9.74
CA GLU A 10 19.39 8.83 9.29
C GLU A 10 18.95 7.37 9.39
N GLU A 11 18.29 6.99 10.48
CA GLU A 11 17.73 5.64 10.63
C GLU A 11 16.68 5.36 9.55
N LYS A 12 15.76 6.29 9.32
CA LYS A 12 14.76 6.15 8.25
C LYS A 12 15.38 6.15 6.86
N TRP A 13 16.40 6.97 6.62
CA TRP A 13 17.11 6.98 5.35
C TRP A 13 17.77 5.63 5.07
N ASP A 14 18.41 5.03 6.08
CA ASP A 14 19.06 3.74 5.95
C ASP A 14 18.03 2.63 5.65
N GLU A 15 16.92 2.60 6.39
CA GLU A 15 15.82 1.63 6.19
C GLU A 15 15.25 1.71 4.76
N GLU A 16 14.85 2.91 4.33
CA GLU A 16 14.27 3.13 3.00
C GLU A 16 15.28 2.85 1.88
N THR A 17 16.56 3.13 2.12
CA THR A 17 17.63 2.83 1.16
C THR A 17 17.84 1.32 1.03
N GLU A 18 17.87 0.59 2.15
CA GLU A 18 18.04 -0.86 2.15
C GLU A 18 16.87 -1.56 1.47
N GLU A 19 15.63 -1.17 1.79
CA GLU A 19 14.43 -1.72 1.14
C GLU A 19 14.46 -1.44 -0.37
N ALA A 20 14.75 -0.20 -0.76
CA ALA A 20 14.85 0.17 -2.18
C ALA A 20 15.94 -0.61 -2.92
N GLU A 21 17.09 -0.85 -2.29
CA GLU A 21 18.15 -1.69 -2.86
C GLU A 21 17.68 -3.14 -3.06
N ASN A 22 17.00 -3.71 -2.07
CA ASN A 22 16.51 -5.09 -2.12
C ASN A 22 15.41 -5.25 -3.18
N ASP A 23 14.51 -4.28 -3.30
CA ASP A 23 13.48 -4.20 -4.33
C ASP A 23 14.07 -4.10 -5.73
N VAL A 24 15.01 -3.17 -5.96
CA VAL A 24 15.66 -3.00 -7.28
C VAL A 24 16.43 -4.26 -7.69
N ALA A 25 17.10 -4.92 -6.73
CA ALA A 25 17.79 -6.18 -6.98
C ALA A 25 16.81 -7.27 -7.43
N GLY A 26 15.73 -7.48 -6.67
CA GLY A 26 14.69 -8.46 -6.99
C GLY A 26 14.00 -8.17 -8.33
N LEU A 27 13.63 -6.92 -8.58
CA LEU A 27 12.97 -6.45 -9.80
C LEU A 27 13.85 -6.67 -11.04
N SER A 28 15.11 -6.25 -10.97
CA SER A 28 16.05 -6.33 -12.11
C SER A 28 16.39 -7.78 -12.47
N MET A 29 16.69 -8.59 -11.45
CA MET A 29 17.04 -10.01 -11.66
C MET A 29 15.86 -10.81 -12.21
N SER A 30 14.65 -10.58 -11.67
CA SER A 30 13.44 -11.29 -12.10
C SER A 30 13.04 -10.89 -13.51
N PHE A 31 13.12 -9.59 -13.85
CA PHE A 31 12.87 -9.10 -15.19
C PHE A 31 13.76 -9.78 -16.22
N LEU A 32 15.09 -9.76 -16.02
CA LEU A 32 16.04 -10.40 -16.92
C LEU A 32 15.81 -11.91 -17.04
N THR A 33 15.50 -12.58 -15.93
CA THR A 33 15.17 -14.00 -15.94
C THR A 33 13.94 -14.28 -16.81
N VAL A 34 12.89 -13.47 -16.66
CA VAL A 34 11.65 -13.64 -17.43
C VAL A 34 11.86 -13.29 -18.90
N GLN A 35 12.71 -12.31 -19.23
CA GLN A 35 13.10 -12.07 -20.63
C GLN A 35 13.83 -13.27 -21.24
N ALA A 36 14.77 -13.87 -20.51
CA ALA A 36 15.48 -15.07 -20.95
C ALA A 36 14.52 -16.26 -21.13
N LEU A 37 13.57 -16.41 -20.20
CA LEU A 37 12.54 -17.45 -20.26
C LEU A 37 11.61 -17.26 -21.45
N ARG A 38 11.15 -16.02 -21.70
CA ARG A 38 10.33 -15.68 -22.87
C ARG A 38 11.07 -16.01 -24.16
N PHE A 39 12.34 -15.62 -24.26
CA PHE A 39 13.18 -15.97 -25.41
C PHE A 39 13.31 -17.48 -25.59
N TRP A 40 13.46 -18.24 -24.50
CA TRP A 40 13.49 -19.70 -24.57
C TRP A 40 12.16 -20.33 -25.04
N ILE A 41 11.02 -19.75 -24.65
CA ILE A 41 9.68 -20.24 -25.02
C ILE A 41 9.29 -19.84 -26.47
N SER A 42 9.54 -18.59 -26.84
CA SER A 42 9.05 -18.00 -28.11
C SER A 42 10.10 -17.99 -29.22
N GLY A 43 11.39 -18.03 -28.87
CA GLY A 43 12.50 -17.78 -29.79
C GLY A 43 12.66 -16.32 -30.20
N ILE A 44 11.83 -15.42 -29.64
CA ILE A 44 11.82 -13.98 -29.95
C ILE A 44 12.43 -13.24 -28.78
N LEU A 45 13.49 -12.47 -29.03
CA LEU A 45 14.18 -11.70 -28.00
C LEU A 45 13.46 -10.36 -27.83
N PRO A 46 12.89 -10.06 -26.65
CA PRO A 46 12.29 -8.75 -26.39
C PRO A 46 13.36 -7.64 -26.36
N ASN A 47 12.94 -6.39 -26.59
CA ASN A 47 13.82 -5.23 -26.45
C ASN A 47 14.18 -4.96 -24.97
N GLN A 48 14.91 -3.88 -24.71
CA GLN A 48 15.30 -3.48 -23.34
C GLN A 48 14.12 -3.20 -22.39
N GLU A 49 12.94 -2.88 -22.92
CA GLU A 49 11.70 -2.66 -22.17
C GLU A 49 10.83 -3.93 -22.09
N GLY A 50 11.33 -5.04 -22.63
CA GLY A 50 10.61 -6.31 -22.70
C GLY A 50 9.46 -6.32 -23.73
N ILE A 51 9.46 -5.37 -24.67
CA ILE A 51 8.49 -5.28 -25.76
C ILE A 51 8.98 -6.13 -26.95
N GLU A 52 8.08 -6.93 -27.50
CA GLU A 52 8.33 -7.69 -28.74
C GLU A 52 7.75 -6.91 -29.93
N PRO A 53 8.35 -7.03 -31.13
CA PRO A 53 7.79 -6.44 -32.35
C PRO A 53 6.35 -6.90 -32.56
N TRP A 54 5.46 -5.98 -32.92
CA TRP A 54 4.01 -6.24 -33.02
C TRP A 54 3.66 -7.49 -33.83
N GLU A 55 4.25 -7.64 -35.01
CA GLU A 55 4.02 -8.77 -35.93
C GLU A 55 4.34 -10.13 -35.28
N GLN A 56 5.31 -10.14 -34.38
CA GLN A 56 5.76 -11.34 -33.66
C GLN A 56 4.94 -11.54 -32.38
N ALA A 57 4.57 -10.45 -31.70
CA ALA A 57 3.76 -10.47 -30.49
C ALA A 57 2.34 -11.05 -30.70
N ILE A 58 1.77 -10.90 -31.90
CA ILE A 58 0.47 -11.51 -32.26
C ILE A 58 0.59 -12.97 -32.69
N SER A 59 1.81 -13.47 -32.91
CA SER A 59 2.06 -14.81 -33.47
C SER A 59 2.19 -15.91 -32.41
N HIS A 60 2.16 -15.55 -31.12
CA HIS A 60 2.33 -16.51 -30.04
C HIS A 60 1.19 -17.52 -29.99
N THR A 61 1.58 -18.78 -29.91
CA THR A 61 0.63 -19.89 -29.76
C THR A 61 0.09 -19.93 -28.35
N THR A 62 -1.16 -20.38 -28.19
CA THR A 62 -1.79 -20.60 -26.87
C THR A 62 -0.91 -21.45 -25.95
N ARG A 63 -0.16 -22.42 -26.50
CA ARG A 63 0.77 -23.26 -25.73
C ARG A 63 1.90 -22.45 -25.11
N GLN A 64 2.48 -21.50 -25.83
CA GLN A 64 3.53 -20.61 -25.31
C GLN A 64 3.01 -19.75 -24.16
N CYS A 65 1.79 -19.23 -24.27
CA CYS A 65 1.13 -18.51 -23.17
C CYS A 65 0.99 -19.39 -21.92
N HIS A 66 0.54 -20.64 -22.08
CA HIS A 66 0.41 -21.56 -20.93
C HIS A 66 1.76 -21.92 -20.30
N TRP A 67 2.82 -22.09 -21.09
CA TRP A 67 4.17 -22.31 -20.53
C TRP A 67 4.64 -21.13 -19.69
N LEU A 68 4.42 -19.89 -20.16
CA LEU A 68 4.82 -18.69 -19.45
C LEU A 68 3.97 -18.45 -18.18
N MET A 69 2.65 -18.64 -18.26
CA MET A 69 1.80 -18.56 -17.07
C MET A 69 2.12 -19.69 -16.06
N GLY A 70 2.42 -20.88 -16.57
CA GLY A 70 2.83 -22.03 -15.77
C GLY A 70 4.15 -21.82 -15.04
N SER A 71 5.14 -21.18 -15.67
CA SER A 71 6.37 -20.77 -14.96
C SER A 71 6.10 -19.75 -13.87
N GLY A 72 5.11 -18.86 -14.05
CA GLY A 72 4.65 -17.96 -13.00
C GLY A 72 4.22 -18.71 -11.74
N LEU A 73 3.49 -19.84 -11.88
CA LEU A 73 3.12 -20.69 -10.75
C LEU A 73 4.34 -21.31 -10.05
N VAL A 74 5.41 -21.63 -10.79
CA VAL A 74 6.66 -22.11 -10.19
C VAL A 74 7.29 -20.99 -9.35
N PHE A 75 7.37 -19.77 -9.88
CA PHE A 75 7.83 -18.59 -9.12
C PHE A 75 7.00 -18.40 -7.84
N PHE A 76 5.67 -18.50 -7.92
CA PHE A 76 4.79 -18.40 -6.75
C PHE A 76 5.09 -19.46 -5.68
N VAL A 77 5.21 -20.74 -6.06
CA VAL A 77 5.53 -21.82 -5.12
C VAL A 77 6.91 -21.62 -4.49
N LEU A 78 7.88 -21.11 -5.25
CA LEU A 78 9.22 -20.81 -4.74
C LEU A 78 9.23 -19.62 -3.77
N SER A 79 8.43 -18.58 -4.02
CA SER A 79 8.24 -17.48 -3.06
C SER A 79 7.68 -18.00 -1.73
N LEU A 80 6.64 -18.85 -1.78
CA LEU A 80 6.12 -19.50 -0.57
C LEU A 80 7.17 -20.38 0.13
N ALA A 81 8.03 -21.06 -0.63
CA ALA A 81 9.09 -21.88 -0.06
C ALA A 81 10.18 -21.04 0.64
N VAL A 82 10.55 -19.88 0.08
CA VAL A 82 11.50 -18.93 0.70
C VAL A 82 10.95 -18.39 2.01
N LEU A 83 9.68 -17.95 2.02
CA LEU A 83 8.99 -17.49 3.22
C LEU A 83 8.90 -18.58 4.30
N ASN A 84 8.61 -19.82 3.91
CA ASN A 84 8.62 -20.93 4.87
C ASN A 84 10.03 -21.27 5.37
N ALA A 85 11.07 -21.08 4.55
CA ALA A 85 12.45 -21.34 4.93
C ALA A 85 12.94 -20.38 6.01
N GLU A 86 12.50 -19.12 5.97
CA GLU A 86 12.78 -18.09 6.97
C GLU A 86 12.45 -18.55 8.40
N ARG A 87 11.33 -19.28 8.58
CA ARG A 87 10.94 -19.85 9.88
C ARG A 87 11.95 -20.79 10.51
N PHE A 88 12.72 -21.49 9.68
CA PHE A 88 13.68 -22.48 10.16
C PHE A 88 15.03 -21.85 10.54
N VAL A 89 15.24 -20.57 10.21
CA VAL A 89 16.45 -19.84 10.56
C VAL A 89 16.21 -19.12 11.89
N HIS A 90 16.67 -19.71 13.00
CA HIS A 90 16.71 -19.01 14.28
C HIS A 90 17.87 -18.01 14.28
N GLU A 91 17.57 -16.74 14.56
CA GLU A 91 18.51 -15.62 14.56
C GLU A 91 19.34 -15.53 13.26
N PRO A 92 18.69 -15.21 12.11
CA PRO A 92 19.42 -14.97 10.88
C PRO A 92 20.43 -13.83 11.07
N SER A 93 21.65 -13.99 10.55
CA SER A 93 22.52 -12.83 10.36
C SER A 93 21.88 -11.87 9.35
N GLU A 94 22.12 -10.57 9.49
CA GLU A 94 21.66 -9.50 8.58
C GLU A 94 21.81 -9.85 7.08
N ARG A 95 22.93 -10.48 6.69
CA ARG A 95 23.15 -10.92 5.29
C ARG A 95 22.19 -11.99 4.80
N VAL A 96 21.76 -12.88 5.68
CA VAL A 96 20.84 -13.98 5.37
C VAL A 96 19.42 -13.43 5.24
N GLU A 97 19.01 -12.54 6.15
CA GLU A 97 17.74 -11.82 6.10
C GLU A 97 17.61 -11.03 4.79
N ARG A 98 18.61 -10.20 4.48
CA ARG A 98 18.68 -9.48 3.20
C ARG A 98 18.61 -10.39 1.98
N MET A 99 19.29 -11.55 2.01
CA MET A 99 19.23 -12.50 0.89
C MET A 99 17.84 -13.15 0.76
N ILE A 100 17.17 -13.46 1.88
CA ILE A 100 15.81 -14.00 1.89
C ILE A 100 14.84 -13.00 1.28
N GLU A 101 14.93 -11.73 1.68
CA GLU A 101 14.10 -10.65 1.11
C GLU A 101 14.31 -10.48 -0.40
N ILE A 102 15.57 -10.36 -0.84
CA ILE A 102 15.90 -10.24 -2.27
C ILE A 102 15.37 -11.46 -3.05
N MET A 103 15.48 -12.67 -2.50
CA MET A 103 14.95 -13.88 -3.12
C MET A 103 13.43 -13.88 -3.17
N ASN A 104 12.75 -13.47 -2.10
CA ASN A 104 11.31 -13.38 -2.09
C ASN A 104 10.81 -12.33 -3.11
N ASN A 105 11.42 -11.15 -3.15
CA ASN A 105 11.16 -10.11 -4.14
C ASN A 105 11.39 -10.65 -5.56
N TYR A 106 12.51 -11.32 -5.80
CA TYR A 106 12.81 -11.95 -7.09
C TYR A 106 11.70 -12.92 -7.54
N PHE A 107 11.25 -13.81 -6.66
CA PHE A 107 10.20 -14.77 -7.01
C PHE A 107 8.83 -14.10 -7.21
N THR A 108 8.49 -13.15 -6.35
CA THR A 108 7.24 -12.38 -6.44
C THR A 108 7.16 -11.58 -7.73
N PHE A 109 8.21 -10.81 -8.06
CA PHE A 109 8.28 -10.09 -9.33
C PHE A 109 8.34 -11.06 -10.53
N GLY A 110 9.01 -12.21 -10.41
CA GLY A 110 9.04 -13.24 -11.45
C GLY A 110 7.64 -13.78 -11.81
N LEU A 111 6.81 -14.06 -10.80
CA LEU A 111 5.39 -14.38 -10.97
C LEU A 111 4.68 -13.23 -11.69
N ALA A 112 4.89 -12.01 -11.20
CA ALA A 112 4.25 -10.81 -11.71
C ALA A 112 4.54 -10.64 -13.22
N TRP A 113 5.80 -10.71 -13.64
CA TRP A 113 6.20 -10.60 -15.04
C TRP A 113 5.63 -11.73 -15.91
N CYS A 114 5.59 -12.96 -15.40
CA CYS A 114 4.99 -14.08 -16.11
C CYS A 114 3.49 -13.86 -16.37
N LEU A 115 2.75 -13.33 -15.38
CA LEU A 115 1.35 -12.97 -15.53
C LEU A 115 1.17 -11.82 -16.52
N PHE A 116 1.96 -10.76 -16.38
CA PHE A 116 1.93 -9.59 -17.25
C PHE A 116 2.11 -9.97 -18.72
N TYR A 117 3.22 -10.63 -19.05
CA TYR A 117 3.53 -11.01 -20.44
C TYR A 117 2.64 -12.16 -20.92
N GLY A 118 2.22 -13.06 -20.03
CA GLY A 118 1.28 -14.13 -20.36
C GLY A 118 -0.09 -13.60 -20.78
N VAL A 119 -0.64 -12.64 -20.02
CA VAL A 119 -1.89 -11.93 -20.37
C VAL A 119 -1.72 -11.13 -21.66
N ARG A 120 -0.59 -10.42 -21.82
CA ARG A 120 -0.28 -9.71 -23.06
C ARG A 120 -0.30 -10.64 -24.27
N TRP A 121 0.42 -11.77 -24.21
CA TRP A 121 0.42 -12.76 -25.30
C TRP A 121 -0.98 -13.33 -25.57
N ALA A 122 -1.76 -13.61 -24.52
CA ALA A 122 -3.11 -14.14 -24.64
C ALA A 122 -4.07 -13.15 -25.34
N ILE A 123 -4.03 -11.86 -24.96
CA ILE A 123 -4.87 -10.82 -25.56
C ILE A 123 -4.41 -10.51 -26.99
N SER A 124 -3.09 -10.44 -27.24
CA SER A 124 -2.57 -10.24 -28.60
C SER A 124 -3.01 -11.34 -29.56
N ALA A 125 -3.10 -12.59 -29.09
CA ALA A 125 -3.54 -13.73 -29.88
C ALA A 125 -5.04 -13.69 -30.27
N THR A 126 -5.87 -12.89 -29.59
CA THR A 126 -7.29 -12.75 -29.97
C THR A 126 -7.50 -11.81 -31.16
N HIS A 127 -6.45 -11.13 -31.65
CA HIS A 127 -6.51 -10.12 -32.70
C HIS A 127 -7.61 -9.06 -32.46
N PHE A 128 -7.82 -8.67 -31.20
CA PHE A 128 -8.90 -7.76 -30.79
C PHE A 128 -8.84 -6.41 -31.52
N THR A 129 -7.64 -5.89 -31.78
CA THR A 129 -7.40 -4.68 -32.56
C THR A 129 -6.10 -4.81 -33.34
N GLN A 130 -6.01 -4.10 -34.47
CA GLN A 130 -4.78 -3.95 -35.26
C GLN A 130 -3.96 -2.72 -34.81
N GLU A 131 -4.57 -1.82 -34.03
CA GLU A 131 -3.95 -0.60 -33.51
C GLU A 131 -3.16 -0.92 -32.23
N ASN A 132 -1.83 -0.87 -32.31
CA ASN A 132 -0.93 -1.20 -31.21
C ASN A 132 -1.21 -0.34 -29.96
N ALA A 133 -1.35 0.98 -30.12
CA ALA A 133 -1.63 1.89 -29.00
C ALA A 133 -2.93 1.56 -28.26
N LEU A 134 -3.99 1.19 -29.00
CA LEU A 134 -5.26 0.81 -28.41
C LEU A 134 -5.15 -0.52 -27.65
N LEU A 135 -4.37 -1.48 -28.18
CA LEU A 135 -4.12 -2.75 -27.48
C LEU A 135 -3.38 -2.51 -26.16
N MET A 136 -2.35 -1.67 -26.15
CA MET A 136 -1.57 -1.37 -24.95
C MET A 136 -2.44 -0.80 -23.83
N VAL A 137 -3.29 0.18 -24.17
CA VAL A 137 -4.25 0.75 -23.21
C VAL A 137 -5.28 -0.29 -22.74
N ALA A 138 -5.80 -1.13 -23.65
CA ALA A 138 -6.73 -2.19 -23.28
C ALA A 138 -6.09 -3.23 -22.34
N ILE A 139 -4.82 -3.58 -22.56
CA ILE A 139 -4.05 -4.47 -21.68
C ILE A 139 -3.82 -3.80 -20.32
N ALA A 140 -3.42 -2.53 -20.28
CA ALA A 140 -3.21 -1.81 -19.02
C ALA A 140 -4.50 -1.73 -18.18
N LEU A 141 -5.64 -1.45 -18.82
CA LEU A 141 -6.95 -1.45 -18.17
C LEU A 141 -7.36 -2.85 -17.67
N PHE A 142 -7.19 -3.87 -18.52
CA PHE A 142 -7.52 -5.25 -18.16
C PHE A 142 -6.65 -5.75 -17.00
N LEU A 143 -5.34 -5.52 -17.08
CA LEU A 143 -4.40 -5.89 -16.03
C LEU A 143 -4.72 -5.16 -14.73
N SER A 144 -5.02 -3.86 -14.79
CA SER A 144 -5.48 -3.12 -13.61
C SER A 144 -6.71 -3.76 -12.98
N ALA A 145 -7.72 -4.11 -13.79
CA ALA A 145 -8.95 -4.75 -13.29
C ALA A 145 -8.69 -6.13 -12.67
N VAL A 146 -7.86 -6.96 -13.30
CA VAL A 146 -7.48 -8.29 -12.79
C VAL A 146 -6.66 -8.17 -11.51
N SER A 147 -5.68 -7.27 -11.49
CA SER A 147 -4.85 -7.01 -10.31
C SER A 147 -5.70 -6.51 -9.15
N PHE A 148 -6.64 -5.57 -9.36
CA PHE A 148 -7.56 -5.13 -8.30
C PHE A 148 -8.42 -6.28 -7.78
N LEU A 149 -8.98 -7.11 -8.67
CA LEU A 149 -9.73 -8.30 -8.25
C LEU A 149 -8.86 -9.25 -7.42
N PHE A 150 -7.60 -9.45 -7.81
CA PHE A 150 -6.67 -10.32 -7.12
C PHE A 150 -6.29 -9.75 -5.75
N ILE A 151 -6.03 -8.44 -5.64
CA ILE A 151 -5.81 -7.74 -4.37
C ILE A 151 -7.01 -7.94 -3.44
N PHE A 152 -8.24 -7.74 -3.92
CA PHE A 152 -9.45 -7.99 -3.11
C PHE A 152 -9.59 -9.44 -2.66
N VAL A 153 -9.16 -10.40 -3.48
CA VAL A 153 -9.17 -11.82 -3.11
C VAL A 153 -8.13 -12.10 -2.04
N LEU A 154 -6.91 -11.58 -2.20
CA LEU A 154 -5.84 -11.75 -1.21
C LEU A 154 -6.21 -11.12 0.13
N ASP A 155 -6.68 -9.86 0.12
CA ASP A 155 -7.19 -9.13 1.29
C ASP A 155 -8.30 -9.91 2.01
N LYS A 156 -9.26 -10.47 1.24
CA LYS A 156 -10.32 -11.29 1.83
C LYS A 156 -9.81 -12.63 2.37
N VAL A 157 -8.78 -13.22 1.78
CA VAL A 157 -8.18 -14.47 2.27
C VAL A 157 -7.45 -14.21 3.59
N GLU A 158 -6.78 -13.08 3.69
CA GLU A 158 -6.12 -12.57 4.90
C GLU A 158 -7.14 -12.32 6.02
N ASP A 159 -8.20 -11.56 5.74
CA ASP A 159 -9.30 -11.25 6.68
C ASP A 159 -9.99 -12.50 7.27
N ASN A 160 -10.10 -13.57 6.48
CA ASN A 160 -10.76 -14.80 6.91
C ASN A 160 -9.86 -15.74 7.72
N HIS A 161 -8.62 -15.33 8.03
CA HIS A 161 -7.60 -16.13 8.71
C HIS A 161 -7.47 -17.54 8.11
N LEU A 162 -7.62 -17.65 6.78
CA LEU A 162 -7.65 -18.96 6.11
C LEU A 162 -6.34 -19.75 6.29
N PHE A 163 -5.26 -19.03 6.62
CA PHE A 163 -3.93 -19.57 6.89
C PHE A 163 -3.61 -19.78 8.39
N GLY A 164 -4.59 -19.62 9.29
CA GLY A 164 -4.45 -19.78 10.75
C GLY A 164 -4.22 -18.45 11.49
N GLU A 165 -4.62 -18.38 12.76
CA GLU A 165 -4.61 -17.16 13.61
C GLU A 165 -3.22 -16.53 13.86
N ASP A 166 -2.12 -17.18 13.46
CA ASP A 166 -0.73 -16.74 13.71
C ASP A 166 0.11 -16.62 12.41
N SER A 167 -0.51 -16.36 11.26
CA SER A 167 0.18 -16.36 9.97
C SER A 167 0.72 -14.97 9.57
N GLU A 168 1.63 -14.39 10.35
CA GLU A 168 2.43 -13.19 9.95
C GLU A 168 3.05 -13.35 8.54
N ILE A 169 3.32 -14.60 8.14
CA ILE A 169 3.82 -14.94 6.81
C ILE A 169 2.81 -14.66 5.68
N ALA A 170 1.53 -14.93 5.92
CA ALA A 170 0.51 -14.70 4.89
C ALA A 170 0.30 -13.20 4.68
N GLU A 171 0.38 -12.42 5.75
CA GLU A 171 0.31 -10.96 5.73
C GLU A 171 1.50 -10.39 4.93
N GLY A 172 2.74 -10.74 5.30
CA GLY A 172 3.95 -10.28 4.59
C GLY A 172 4.03 -10.74 3.12
N ALA A 173 3.59 -11.97 2.82
CA ALA A 173 3.49 -12.45 1.43
C ALA A 173 2.48 -11.65 0.61
N THR A 174 1.31 -11.39 1.21
CA THR A 174 0.22 -10.67 0.56
C THR A 174 0.64 -9.24 0.27
N GLU A 175 1.26 -8.55 1.24
CA GLU A 175 1.79 -7.20 1.07
C GLU A 175 2.79 -7.12 -0.09
N LYS A 176 3.82 -7.99 -0.09
CA LYS A 176 4.82 -8.00 -1.18
C LYS A 176 4.20 -8.35 -2.54
N MET A 177 3.18 -9.21 -2.59
CA MET A 177 2.42 -9.49 -3.82
C MET A 177 1.62 -8.27 -4.29
N ILE A 178 0.98 -7.54 -3.37
CA ILE A 178 0.24 -6.30 -3.68
C ILE A 178 1.21 -5.26 -4.27
N THR A 179 2.37 -5.06 -3.64
CA THR A 179 3.43 -4.18 -4.15
C THR A 179 3.90 -4.60 -5.54
N GLY A 180 4.14 -5.90 -5.74
CA GLY A 180 4.49 -6.47 -7.05
C GLY A 180 3.45 -6.20 -8.13
N LEU A 181 2.16 -6.38 -7.83
CA LEU A 181 1.06 -6.09 -8.74
C LEU A 181 0.92 -4.58 -9.00
N GLY A 182 1.14 -3.73 -8.00
CA GLY A 182 1.15 -2.28 -8.15
C GLY A 182 2.22 -1.81 -9.13
N ILE A 183 3.44 -2.35 -9.00
CA ILE A 183 4.55 -2.08 -9.91
C ILE A 183 4.22 -2.53 -11.35
N LEU A 184 3.62 -3.72 -11.52
CA LEU A 184 3.18 -4.18 -12.84
C LEU A 184 2.15 -3.24 -13.48
N ILE A 185 1.16 -2.78 -12.71
CA ILE A 185 0.14 -1.84 -13.19
C ILE A 185 0.86 -0.57 -13.66
N GLY A 186 1.77 -0.02 -12.84
CA GLY A 186 2.58 1.14 -13.20
C GLY A 186 3.32 0.94 -14.51
N PHE A 187 4.03 -0.18 -14.67
CA PHE A 187 4.77 -0.51 -15.87
C PHE A 187 3.87 -0.68 -17.10
N SER A 188 2.67 -1.26 -16.94
CA SER A 188 1.69 -1.39 -18.02
C SER A 188 1.24 -0.03 -18.57
N TRP A 189 1.05 0.94 -17.66
CA TRP A 189 0.65 2.29 -18.00
C TRP A 189 1.81 3.08 -18.59
N GLU A 190 3.03 2.92 -18.05
CA GLU A 190 4.24 3.53 -18.59
C GLU A 190 4.41 3.17 -20.08
N GLN A 191 4.35 1.88 -20.43
CA GLN A 191 4.46 1.46 -21.83
C GLN A 191 3.32 1.99 -22.71
N SER A 192 2.11 2.10 -22.15
CA SER A 192 0.95 2.66 -22.86
C SER A 192 1.14 4.15 -23.14
N PHE A 193 1.67 4.90 -22.18
CA PHE A 193 1.99 6.32 -22.33
C PHE A 193 3.10 6.55 -23.35
N ASP A 194 4.18 5.76 -23.30
CA ASP A 194 5.28 5.86 -24.26
C ASP A 194 4.79 5.59 -25.69
N THR A 195 4.04 4.51 -25.89
CA THR A 195 3.43 4.18 -27.20
C THR A 195 2.49 5.30 -27.69
N ALA A 196 1.67 5.87 -26.80
CA ALA A 196 0.75 6.95 -27.16
C ALA A 196 1.50 8.24 -27.56
N VAL A 197 2.53 8.60 -26.80
CA VAL A 197 3.42 9.73 -27.09
C VAL A 197 4.11 9.53 -28.45
N ASP A 198 4.53 8.31 -28.75
CA ASP A 198 5.16 7.98 -30.02
C ASP A 198 4.20 8.18 -31.18
N VAL A 199 3.00 7.61 -31.12
CA VAL A 199 1.97 7.76 -32.17
C VAL A 199 1.58 9.22 -32.38
N VAL A 200 1.38 10.00 -31.31
CA VAL A 200 1.04 11.42 -31.43
C VAL A 200 2.20 12.22 -32.03
N SER A 201 3.44 11.93 -31.62
CA SER A 201 4.63 12.61 -32.15
C SER A 201 4.87 12.33 -33.63
N GLU A 202 4.56 11.11 -34.09
CA GLU A 202 4.62 10.74 -35.51
C GLU A 202 3.51 11.42 -36.32
N GLY A 203 2.31 11.55 -35.77
CA GLY A 203 1.20 12.27 -36.40
C GLY A 203 1.51 13.77 -36.62
N LEU A 204 2.31 14.38 -35.74
CA LEU A 204 2.72 15.79 -35.81
C LEU A 204 4.00 16.02 -36.64
N ARG A 205 4.53 14.99 -37.30
CA ARG A 205 5.82 15.04 -38.01
C ARG A 205 5.88 16.12 -39.11
N ALA A 206 4.73 16.49 -39.68
CA ALA A 206 4.65 17.54 -40.70
C ALA A 206 4.99 18.93 -40.14
N ASP A 207 4.62 19.20 -38.88
CA ASP A 207 4.76 20.51 -38.26
C ASP A 207 6.01 20.60 -37.36
N CYS A 208 6.42 19.48 -36.76
CA CYS A 208 7.48 19.45 -35.76
C CYS A 208 8.27 18.12 -35.80
N PRO A 209 9.60 18.13 -35.66
CA PRO A 209 10.38 16.90 -35.48
C PRO A 209 9.86 16.08 -34.29
N PRO A 210 9.68 14.75 -34.42
CA PRO A 210 9.11 13.90 -33.37
C PRO A 210 9.82 14.06 -32.02
N THR A 211 11.14 14.20 -32.01
CA THR A 211 11.93 14.40 -30.78
C THR A 211 11.49 15.65 -29.99
N ILE A 212 11.19 16.75 -30.69
CA ILE A 212 10.76 17.99 -30.05
C ILE A 212 9.32 17.84 -29.56
N SER A 213 8.44 17.23 -30.36
CA SER A 213 7.06 16.94 -29.96
C SER A 213 7.02 16.06 -28.70
N LYS A 214 7.82 14.98 -28.65
CA LYS A 214 7.96 14.13 -27.47
C LYS A 214 8.42 14.93 -26.26
N MET A 215 9.48 15.73 -26.40
CA MET A 215 10.01 16.56 -25.31
C MET A 215 8.95 17.55 -24.77
N ILE A 216 8.22 18.23 -25.66
CA ILE A 216 7.16 19.17 -25.26
C ILE A 216 6.05 18.42 -24.52
N MET A 217 5.60 17.27 -25.02
CA MET A 217 4.59 16.47 -24.35
C MET A 217 5.04 15.99 -22.97
N SER A 218 6.28 15.50 -22.83
CA SER A 218 6.86 15.11 -21.55
C SER A 218 6.89 16.28 -20.55
N ILE A 219 7.29 17.48 -20.99
CA ILE A 219 7.28 18.68 -20.14
C ILE A 219 5.84 19.03 -19.72
N CYS A 220 4.89 19.02 -20.65
CA CYS A 220 3.48 19.30 -20.36
C CYS A 220 2.90 18.27 -19.38
N LEU A 221 3.20 16.98 -19.55
CA LEU A 221 2.78 15.92 -18.65
C LEU A 221 3.32 16.14 -17.24
N VAL A 222 4.62 16.43 -17.08
CA VAL A 222 5.21 16.71 -15.77
C VAL A 222 4.56 17.94 -15.13
N LEU A 223 4.38 19.03 -15.88
CA LEU A 223 3.78 20.27 -15.36
C LEU A 223 2.32 20.11 -14.92
N ILE A 224 1.61 19.11 -15.43
CA ILE A 224 0.21 18.83 -15.06
C ILE A 224 0.14 17.77 -13.96
N VAL A 225 0.83 16.64 -14.14
CA VAL A 225 0.73 15.46 -13.27
C VAL A 225 1.47 15.68 -11.95
N PHE A 226 2.66 16.28 -11.96
CA PHE A 226 3.46 16.42 -10.74
C PHE A 226 2.78 17.33 -9.70
N PRO A 227 2.22 18.52 -10.05
CA PRO A 227 1.47 19.31 -9.09
C PRO A 227 0.22 18.60 -8.58
N ALA A 228 -0.50 17.87 -9.45
CA ALA A 228 -1.68 17.11 -9.06
C ALA A 228 -1.33 16.01 -8.06
N TRP A 229 -0.29 15.23 -8.32
CA TRP A 229 0.21 14.21 -7.39
C TRP A 229 0.62 14.82 -6.05
N ARG A 230 1.39 15.92 -6.06
CA ARG A 230 1.87 16.57 -4.83
C ARG A 230 0.74 17.14 -3.97
N ILE A 231 -0.31 17.70 -4.58
CA ILE A 231 -1.40 18.36 -3.85
C ILE A 231 -2.47 17.37 -3.40
N PHE A 232 -2.75 16.34 -4.21
CA PHE A 232 -3.87 15.44 -3.95
C PHE A 232 -3.45 14.04 -3.51
N ILE A 233 -2.44 13.42 -4.13
CA ILE A 233 -2.10 12.01 -3.89
C ILE A 233 -1.17 11.89 -2.67
N LEU A 234 -0.09 12.67 -2.64
CA LEU A 234 0.92 12.59 -1.59
C LEU A 234 0.36 12.84 -0.17
N PRO A 235 -0.54 13.83 0.07
CA PRO A 235 -1.08 14.02 1.42
C PRO A 235 -1.98 12.86 1.86
N ILE A 236 -2.70 12.23 0.93
CA ILE A 236 -3.57 11.09 1.21
C ILE A 236 -2.73 9.87 1.57
N GLU A 237 -1.68 9.59 0.79
CA GLU A 237 -0.77 8.49 1.05
C GLU A 237 -0.07 8.65 2.41
N LYS A 238 0.41 9.87 2.74
CA LYS A 238 0.98 10.17 4.05
C LYS A 238 -0.01 10.01 5.20
N GLU A 239 -1.26 10.41 5.01
CA GLU A 239 -2.28 10.23 6.04
C GLU A 239 -2.57 8.74 6.27
N LEU A 240 -2.66 7.94 5.20
CA LEU A 240 -2.86 6.49 5.28
C LEU A 240 -1.66 5.75 5.90
N SER A 241 -0.43 6.13 5.53
CA SER A 241 0.78 5.52 6.11
C SER A 241 1.02 5.95 7.57
N GLU A 242 0.59 7.16 7.95
CA GLU A 242 0.54 7.53 9.37
C GLU A 242 -0.50 6.65 10.09
N GLU A 243 -1.70 6.44 9.54
CA GLU A 243 -2.78 5.65 10.16
C GLU A 243 -2.39 4.19 10.47
N THR A 244 -1.52 3.57 9.68
CA THR A 244 -0.98 2.23 9.95
C THR A 244 -0.02 2.19 11.14
N THR A 245 0.56 3.33 11.55
CA THR A 245 1.38 3.42 12.76
C THR A 245 0.51 3.58 14.02
N GLU A 246 0.99 3.10 15.18
CA GLU A 246 0.28 3.31 16.45
C GLU A 246 0.02 4.80 16.75
N ALA A 247 0.97 5.67 16.38
CA ALA A 247 0.87 7.11 16.57
C ALA A 247 -0.22 7.73 15.69
N GLY A 248 -0.32 7.33 14.42
CA GLY A 248 -1.36 7.83 13.54
C GLY A 248 -2.73 7.22 13.84
N ALA A 249 -2.83 5.96 14.28
CA ALA A 249 -4.08 5.41 14.81
C ALA A 249 -4.60 6.24 16.00
N GLN A 250 -3.72 6.68 16.91
CA GLN A 250 -4.10 7.58 18.00
C GLN A 250 -4.53 8.97 17.51
N LYS A 251 -3.84 9.51 16.49
CA LYS A 251 -4.16 10.80 15.86
C LYS A 251 -5.51 10.75 15.13
N ALA A 252 -5.82 9.66 14.44
CA ALA A 252 -7.10 9.43 13.76
C ALA A 252 -8.26 9.38 14.76
N VAL A 253 -8.09 8.65 15.87
CA VAL A 253 -9.06 8.63 16.98
C VAL A 253 -9.29 10.04 17.53
N LEU A 254 -8.21 10.81 17.76
CA LEU A 254 -8.32 12.20 18.22
C LEU A 254 -9.09 13.09 17.23
N LYS A 255 -8.77 12.97 15.93
CA LYS A 255 -9.44 13.72 14.85
C LYS A 255 -10.93 13.38 14.79
N GLN A 256 -11.29 12.10 14.95
CA GLN A 256 -12.68 11.66 15.00
C GLN A 256 -13.45 12.26 16.20
N TYR A 257 -12.87 12.23 17.40
CA TYR A 257 -13.51 12.85 18.58
C TYR A 257 -13.64 14.38 18.45
N ALA A 258 -12.64 15.04 17.84
CA ALA A 258 -12.70 16.47 17.57
C ALA A 258 -13.80 16.81 16.54
N GLN A 259 -13.94 15.98 15.49
CA GLN A 259 -14.99 16.11 14.48
C GLN A 259 -16.38 15.92 15.10
N GLN A 260 -16.57 14.86 15.90
CA GLN A 260 -17.82 14.60 16.61
C GLN A 260 -18.21 15.75 17.55
N HIS A 261 -17.25 16.28 18.31
CA HIS A 261 -17.47 17.43 19.17
C HIS A 261 -17.87 18.68 18.35
N PHE A 262 -17.22 18.91 17.20
CA PHE A 262 -17.56 20.00 16.29
C PHE A 262 -18.97 19.85 15.70
N GLU A 263 -19.36 18.64 15.28
CA GLU A 263 -20.70 18.35 14.77
C GLU A 263 -21.78 18.58 15.84
N LEU A 264 -21.56 18.11 17.07
CA LEU A 264 -22.44 18.37 18.21
C LEU A 264 -22.61 19.86 18.49
N PHE A 265 -21.53 20.64 18.31
CA PHE A 265 -21.52 22.09 18.49
C PHE A 265 -22.35 22.83 17.43
N LEU A 266 -22.42 22.29 16.20
CA LEU A 266 -23.20 22.87 15.11
C LEU A 266 -24.68 22.44 15.12
N GLN A 267 -25.01 21.36 15.81
CA GLN A 267 -26.37 20.83 15.86
C GLN A 267 -27.26 21.71 16.75
N HIS A 268 -28.37 22.20 16.19
CA HIS A 268 -29.35 22.97 16.95
C HIS A 268 -30.13 22.07 17.93
N GLY A 269 -30.14 22.44 19.21
CA GLY A 269 -30.91 21.74 20.25
C GLY A 269 -30.13 20.69 21.03
N THR A 270 -28.80 20.60 20.86
CA THR A 270 -27.94 19.79 21.72
C THR A 270 -27.97 20.34 23.15
N ASP A 271 -28.16 19.45 24.12
CA ASP A 271 -28.10 19.81 25.54
C ASP A 271 -26.67 20.24 25.92
N GLU A 272 -26.55 21.27 26.77
CA GLU A 272 -25.23 21.75 27.23
C GLU A 272 -24.44 20.64 27.94
N GLY A 273 -25.12 19.73 28.65
CA GLY A 273 -24.49 18.59 29.33
C GLY A 273 -23.84 17.60 28.37
N ASP A 274 -24.44 17.37 27.20
CA ASP A 274 -23.89 16.49 26.17
C ASP A 274 -22.65 17.10 25.50
N LEU A 275 -22.67 18.43 25.27
CA LEU A 275 -21.51 19.18 24.78
C LEU A 275 -20.33 19.11 25.77
N ASP A 276 -20.59 19.33 27.06
CA ASP A 276 -19.56 19.24 28.10
C ASP A 276 -18.99 17.82 28.21
N ARG A 277 -19.84 16.79 28.11
CA ARG A 277 -19.41 15.38 28.13
C ARG A 277 -18.53 15.06 26.92
N ALA A 278 -18.92 15.49 25.72
CA ALA A 278 -18.12 15.32 24.50
C ALA A 278 -16.76 16.02 24.59
N HIS A 279 -16.72 17.25 25.15
CA HIS A 279 -15.47 17.98 25.36
C HIS A 279 -14.54 17.29 26.36
N LEU A 280 -15.10 16.76 27.45
CA LEU A 280 -14.34 16.00 28.45
C LEU A 280 -13.78 14.70 27.87
N LEU A 281 -14.55 13.99 27.03
CA LEU A 281 -14.07 12.81 26.31
C LEU A 281 -12.91 13.16 25.36
N MET A 282 -13.06 14.20 24.54
CA MET A 282 -12.00 14.69 23.65
C MET A 282 -10.72 15.04 24.43
N LYS A 283 -10.85 15.74 25.57
CA LYS A 283 -9.71 16.05 26.46
C LYS A 283 -9.08 14.80 27.06
N SER A 284 -9.87 13.80 27.43
CA SER A 284 -9.38 12.52 27.97
C SER A 284 -8.55 11.76 26.94
N HIS A 285 -9.06 11.63 25.71
CA HIS A 285 -8.34 11.00 24.61
C HIS A 285 -7.04 11.72 24.29
N ARG A 286 -7.06 13.06 24.23
CA ARG A 286 -5.86 13.88 24.02
C ARG A 286 -4.80 13.62 25.09
N ARG A 287 -5.19 13.55 26.37
CA ARG A 287 -4.25 13.26 27.46
C ARG A 287 -3.64 11.87 27.32
N LYS A 288 -4.46 10.86 27.01
CA LYS A 288 -4.01 9.49 26.81
C LYS A 288 -2.98 9.40 25.68
N ALA A 289 -3.21 10.07 24.56
CA ALA A 289 -2.30 10.10 23.42
C ALA A 289 -0.94 10.75 23.77
N HIS A 290 -0.94 11.82 24.56
CA HIS A 290 0.31 12.47 25.01
C HIS A 290 0.93 11.87 26.28
N GLY A 291 0.46 10.70 26.74
CA GLY A 291 0.95 10.08 27.99
C GLY A 291 0.74 10.94 29.24
N LEU A 292 -0.15 11.93 29.19
CA LEU A 292 -0.39 12.85 30.30
C LEU A 292 -1.27 12.18 31.36
N PRO A 293 -0.94 12.30 32.65
CA PRO A 293 -1.77 11.74 33.71
C PRO A 293 -3.18 12.33 33.68
N GLY A 294 -4.17 11.46 33.89
CA GLY A 294 -5.55 11.87 34.09
C GLY A 294 -5.67 12.88 35.24
N PRO A 295 -6.63 13.80 35.21
CA PRO A 295 -6.76 14.82 36.26
C PRO A 295 -6.99 14.21 37.64
N ALA A 296 -7.55 13.00 37.74
CA ALA A 296 -7.72 12.26 39.00
C ALA A 296 -6.43 11.62 39.56
N ARG A 297 -5.32 11.60 38.80
CA ARG A 297 -4.04 11.00 39.22
C ARG A 297 -3.04 11.99 39.80
N ASN A 298 -3.35 13.29 39.83
CA ASN A 298 -2.46 14.27 40.44
C ASN A 298 -2.92 14.54 41.89
N PRO A 299 -2.22 14.04 42.91
CA PRO A 299 -2.60 14.22 44.31
C PRO A 299 -2.55 15.69 44.78
N ALA A 300 -2.01 16.59 43.96
CA ALA A 300 -2.00 18.03 44.22
C ALA A 300 -3.27 18.76 43.74
N LEU A 301 -4.19 18.08 43.03
CA LEU A 301 -5.41 18.70 42.52
C LEU A 301 -6.58 18.52 43.49
N LYS A 302 -7.26 19.63 43.80
CA LYS A 302 -8.53 19.62 44.54
C LYS A 302 -9.68 19.32 43.59
N HIS A 303 -10.52 18.36 43.95
CA HIS A 303 -11.73 18.03 43.20
C HIS A 303 -12.90 18.85 43.76
N LEU A 304 -13.54 19.63 42.91
CA LEU A 304 -14.66 20.49 43.28
C LEU A 304 -15.90 20.08 42.47
N MET A 305 -17.03 19.91 43.12
CA MET A 305 -18.34 19.65 42.52
C MET A 305 -19.23 20.87 42.69
N VAL A 306 -19.81 21.35 41.59
CA VAL A 306 -20.80 22.43 41.64
C VAL A 306 -22.17 21.83 41.92
N THR A 307 -22.79 22.23 43.01
CA THR A 307 -24.13 21.83 43.41
C THR A 307 -25.06 23.05 43.42
N ALA A 308 -26.38 22.84 43.49
CA ALA A 308 -27.35 23.92 43.68
C ALA A 308 -27.08 24.74 44.96
N SER A 309 -26.36 24.16 45.93
CA SER A 309 -25.91 24.77 47.19
C SER A 309 -24.54 25.46 47.10
N GLY A 310 -23.90 25.51 45.94
CA GLY A 310 -22.58 26.10 45.73
C GLY A 310 -21.48 25.08 45.40
N ILE A 311 -20.23 25.53 45.41
CA ILE A 311 -19.04 24.72 45.09
C ILE A 311 -18.61 23.96 46.34
N GLN A 312 -18.60 22.62 46.28
CA GLN A 312 -18.15 21.74 47.37
C GLN A 312 -16.89 20.97 46.97
N GLU A 313 -15.92 20.86 47.89
CA GLU A 313 -14.76 19.96 47.72
C GLU A 313 -15.24 18.52 47.92
N VAL A 314 -14.93 17.66 46.95
CA VAL A 314 -15.30 16.24 46.92
C VAL A 314 -14.04 15.39 46.86
N ASP A 315 -14.13 14.17 47.39
CA ASP A 315 -13.03 13.22 47.30
C ASP A 315 -12.74 12.84 45.84
N ALA A 316 -11.48 12.48 45.56
CA ALA A 316 -11.11 12.00 44.24
C ALA A 316 -11.98 10.79 43.87
N PRO A 317 -12.54 10.73 42.65
CA PRO A 317 -13.40 9.62 42.27
C PRO A 317 -12.64 8.29 42.36
N GLU A 318 -13.19 7.33 43.11
CA GLU A 318 -12.63 5.98 43.20
C GLU A 318 -12.65 5.33 41.82
N GLU A 319 -11.50 4.81 41.39
CA GLU A 319 -11.33 4.20 40.07
C GLU A 319 -12.26 2.97 39.99
N HIS A 320 -13.34 3.03 39.20
CA HIS A 320 -14.07 1.82 38.81
C HIS A 320 -13.11 0.92 38.04
N THR A 321 -12.55 -0.06 38.74
CA THR A 321 -11.69 -1.12 38.23
C THR A 321 -12.50 -1.98 37.25
N LYS A 322 -12.68 -1.51 36.02
CA LYS A 322 -13.16 -2.36 34.93
C LYS A 322 -12.03 -3.34 34.56
N ASP A 323 -12.25 -4.59 34.97
CA ASP A 323 -11.67 -5.84 34.48
C ASP A 323 -10.40 -5.76 33.64
N LYS A 324 -9.26 -6.01 34.29
CA LYS A 324 -7.99 -6.37 33.63
C LYS A 324 -8.01 -7.75 32.94
N ASN A 325 -9.16 -8.42 32.84
CA ASN A 325 -9.29 -9.79 32.33
C ASN A 325 -9.85 -9.92 30.90
N LYS A 326 -10.09 -8.83 30.16
CA LYS A 326 -10.33 -8.92 28.71
C LYS A 326 -9.07 -8.55 27.93
N LYS A 327 -8.10 -9.48 27.90
CA LYS A 327 -7.02 -9.48 26.90
C LYS A 327 -7.41 -10.47 25.78
N LYS A 328 -7.25 -10.03 24.53
CA LYS A 328 -7.45 -10.74 23.26
C LYS A 328 -8.90 -11.11 22.88
N LYS A 329 -9.65 -10.13 22.41
CA LYS A 329 -10.45 -10.28 21.20
C LYS A 329 -10.21 -9.04 20.35
N SER A 330 -9.86 -9.22 19.07
CA SER A 330 -9.76 -8.13 18.11
C SER A 330 -11.06 -7.32 18.17
N VAL A 331 -10.95 -6.10 18.67
CA VAL A 331 -12.10 -5.20 18.82
C VAL A 331 -12.27 -4.55 17.46
N SER A 332 -13.30 -4.97 16.74
CA SER A 332 -13.85 -4.18 15.64
C SER A 332 -14.25 -2.81 16.21
N HIS A 333 -13.38 -1.80 16.02
CA HIS A 333 -13.51 -0.47 16.62
C HIS A 333 -14.78 0.28 16.19
N LYS A 334 -15.48 -0.18 15.15
CA LYS A 334 -16.73 0.44 14.68
C LYS A 334 -17.95 0.14 15.57
N ALA A 335 -17.96 -0.97 16.34
CA ALA A 335 -19.16 -1.39 17.08
C ALA A 335 -19.34 -0.68 18.43
N ASP A 336 -18.25 -0.45 19.18
CA ASP A 336 -18.31 0.17 20.52
C ASP A 336 -18.70 1.66 20.49
N LEU A 337 -18.49 2.34 19.35
CA LEU A 337 -18.83 3.75 19.14
C LEU A 337 -20.34 4.05 19.19
N SER A 338 -21.19 3.06 18.90
CA SER A 338 -22.66 3.23 18.91
C SER A 338 -23.30 2.98 20.27
N VAL A 339 -22.63 2.21 21.13
CA VAL A 339 -23.20 1.73 22.40
C VAL A 339 -22.92 2.69 23.56
N SER A 340 -21.85 3.50 23.49
CA SER A 340 -21.48 4.42 24.59
C SER A 340 -22.32 5.69 24.70
N LEU A 341 -23.26 5.93 23.79
CA LEU A 341 -24.10 7.14 23.76
C LEU A 341 -25.60 6.89 23.98
N LEU A 342 -26.05 5.64 24.10
CA LEU A 342 -27.46 5.29 24.38
C LEU A 342 -27.65 4.50 25.69
N GLY A 343 -26.67 4.52 26.58
CA GLY A 343 -26.69 3.85 27.89
C GLY A 343 -26.51 4.79 29.06
#